data_AF-A0A818SUQ3-F1
#
_entry.id   AF-A0A818SUQ3-F1
#
_cell.length_a   1.000
_cell.length_b   1.000
_cell.length_c   1.000
_cell.angle_alpha   90.00
_cell.angle_beta   90.00
_cell.angle_gamma   90.00
#
_symmetry.space_group_name_H-M   'P 1'
#
loop_
_entity.id
_entity.type
_entity.pdbx_description
1 polymer ?
#
loop_
_entity_poly.entity_id
_entity_poly.type
_entity_poly.pdbx_seq_one_letter_code
_entity_poly.pdbx_strand_id
1 'polypeptide(L)'
;MSLDEINKIESNGSTALHVACYYGHYDIVKMLLNAGASRSIRNRRYRLTPFEEAHDDEIRRLFYRINSINNITSDADNDRFTGLSGHAEWVVESKQAADWKINLYKWLKLEQSFDEVIAFLNEHYIADHVVRACLSEHDKQVIQWFFHQAALQQNAQYIVKAYTSVTQFYAIVNTHLAKCLLRFFRWNYDVRHANTLEKSVGYLASIFIYHPDLRSLSYTGTIYRGMILSRHDLCIYNVGKRLLNKSFLSTSIDRHIAEVFAGAGDSKSMRQNLNHDPIQYMTLCIYKIINPDTALQIGSISEVPLEQEVLIMPLCAFQIKSVKKNLGNDSDIDVEIELEECVSSSFDNINQSTESVPKSSHSRIVC
;
A
#
# COMPACT_ATOMS: atom_id res chain seq x y z
N MET A 1 13.11 10.86 -23.18
CA MET A 1 13.35 9.44 -23.47
C MET A 1 12.08 8.72 -23.11
N SER A 2 11.45 8.00 -24.03
CA SER A 2 10.25 7.22 -23.71
C SER A 2 10.62 5.98 -22.89
N LEU A 3 9.65 5.42 -22.15
CA LEU A 3 9.85 4.14 -21.44
C LEU A 3 10.27 3.01 -22.39
N ASP A 4 9.76 3.03 -23.63
CA ASP A 4 10.13 2.07 -24.68
C ASP A 4 11.61 2.19 -25.09
N GLU A 5 12.15 3.41 -25.13
CA GLU A 5 13.56 3.65 -25.41
C GLU A 5 14.46 3.18 -24.25
N ILE A 6 14.06 3.46 -23.01
CA ILE A 6 14.80 3.07 -21.80
C ILE A 6 14.90 1.54 -21.68
N ASN A 7 13.82 0.85 -22.03
CA ASN A 7 13.70 -0.60 -21.92
C ASN A 7 14.11 -1.35 -23.19
N LYS A 8 14.71 -0.65 -24.17
CA LYS A 8 15.18 -1.27 -25.40
C LYS A 8 16.18 -2.39 -25.10
N ILE A 9 15.96 -3.54 -25.72
CA ILE A 9 16.79 -4.72 -25.54
C ILE A 9 17.82 -4.85 -26.67
N GLU A 10 19.03 -5.28 -26.30
CA GLU A 10 20.09 -5.68 -27.21
C GLU A 10 19.84 -7.08 -27.81
N SER A 11 20.71 -7.48 -28.73
CA SER A 11 20.67 -8.81 -29.38
C SER A 11 20.69 -9.97 -28.36
N ASN A 12 21.43 -9.83 -27.27
CA ASN A 12 21.49 -10.78 -26.17
C ASN A 12 20.31 -10.68 -25.18
N GLY A 13 19.35 -9.78 -25.44
CA GLY A 13 18.19 -9.50 -24.59
C GLY A 13 18.46 -8.61 -23.38
N SER A 14 19.68 -8.10 -23.20
CA SER A 14 20.02 -7.20 -22.09
C SER A 14 19.53 -5.79 -22.38
N THR A 15 19.22 -5.05 -21.32
CA THR A 15 18.90 -3.62 -21.37
C THR A 15 20.08 -2.80 -20.87
N ALA A 16 20.02 -1.47 -21.01
CA ALA A 16 21.01 -0.58 -20.39
C ALA A 16 21.15 -0.83 -18.88
N LEU A 17 20.04 -1.15 -18.19
CA LEU A 17 20.03 -1.44 -16.76
C LEU A 17 20.82 -2.70 -16.41
N HIS A 18 20.73 -3.78 -17.22
CA HIS A 18 21.55 -4.98 -17.02
C HIS A 18 23.04 -4.65 -17.05
N VAL A 19 23.47 -3.91 -18.08
CA VAL A 19 24.89 -3.56 -18.28
C VAL A 19 25.40 -2.70 -17.14
N ALA A 20 24.63 -1.69 -16.72
CA ALA A 20 24.98 -0.84 -15.59
C ALA A 20 25.09 -1.63 -14.28
N CYS A 21 24.20 -2.61 -14.06
CA CYS A 21 24.24 -3.46 -12.86
C CYS A 21 25.43 -4.40 -12.86
N TYR A 22 25.72 -5.04 -14.00
CA TYR A 22 26.83 -5.98 -14.15
C TYR A 22 28.20 -5.33 -13.91
N TYR A 23 28.39 -4.10 -14.39
CA TYR A 23 29.64 -3.35 -14.21
C TYR A 23 29.68 -2.48 -12.95
N GLY A 24 28.66 -2.55 -12.08
CA GLY A 24 28.64 -1.80 -10.82
C GLY A 24 28.54 -0.28 -10.98
N HIS A 25 27.91 0.20 -12.06
CA HIS A 25 27.77 1.64 -12.32
C HIS A 25 26.64 2.27 -11.52
N TYR A 26 26.87 2.46 -10.22
CA TYR A 26 25.89 2.92 -9.23
C TYR A 26 25.04 4.11 -9.70
N ASP A 27 25.67 5.21 -10.13
CA ASP A 27 24.94 6.41 -10.56
C ASP A 27 24.09 6.19 -11.81
N ILE A 28 24.56 5.35 -12.73
CA ILE A 28 23.83 4.99 -13.95
C ILE A 28 22.64 4.09 -13.59
N VAL A 29 22.82 3.12 -12.69
CA VAL A 29 21.73 2.28 -12.19
C VAL A 29 20.66 3.15 -11.55
N LYS A 30 21.06 4.06 -10.63
CA LYS A 30 20.14 5.00 -9.98
C LYS A 30 19.39 5.87 -10.98
N MET A 31 20.10 6.44 -11.97
CA MET A 31 19.50 7.26 -13.01
C MET A 31 18.47 6.47 -13.85
N LEU A 32 18.81 5.26 -14.27
CA LEU A 32 17.92 4.40 -15.07
C LEU A 32 16.67 3.98 -14.28
N LEU A 33 16.84 3.56 -13.02
CA LEU A 33 15.72 3.19 -12.15
C LEU A 33 14.79 4.36 -11.86
N ASN A 34 15.33 5.56 -11.67
CA ASN A 34 14.56 6.80 -11.52
C ASN A 34 13.83 7.21 -12.80
N ALA A 35 14.35 6.82 -13.96
CA ALA A 35 13.71 7.03 -15.26
C ALA A 35 12.67 5.95 -15.60
N GLY A 36 12.36 5.02 -14.69
CA GLY A 36 11.38 3.96 -14.90
C GLY A 36 11.90 2.76 -15.70
N ALA A 37 13.21 2.52 -15.71
CA ALA A 37 13.75 1.29 -16.29
C ALA A 37 13.16 0.05 -15.62
N SER A 38 12.73 -0.91 -16.44
CA SER A 38 12.06 -2.13 -16.00
C SER A 38 13.03 -3.01 -15.22
N ARG A 39 12.61 -3.37 -14.01
CA ARG A 39 13.35 -4.26 -13.09
C ARG A 39 13.16 -5.74 -13.44
N SER A 40 12.18 -6.08 -14.28
CA SER A 40 11.71 -7.45 -14.48
C SER A 40 12.09 -8.08 -15.83
N ILE A 41 12.67 -7.31 -16.76
CA ILE A 41 13.12 -7.85 -18.05
C ILE A 41 14.22 -8.87 -17.80
N ARG A 42 14.06 -10.08 -18.34
CA ARG A 42 15.08 -11.13 -18.32
C ARG A 42 15.85 -11.16 -19.62
N ASN A 43 17.18 -11.14 -19.55
CA ASN A 43 17.99 -11.27 -20.75
C ASN A 43 17.82 -12.66 -21.41
N ARG A 44 18.14 -12.74 -22.69
CA ARG A 44 18.00 -13.99 -23.45
C ARG A 44 19.14 -14.97 -23.17
N ARG A 45 20.33 -14.45 -22.87
CA ARG A 45 21.54 -15.25 -22.70
C ARG A 45 21.52 -16.11 -21.44
N TYR A 46 21.14 -15.55 -20.29
CA TYR A 46 21.21 -16.22 -18.99
C TYR A 46 19.86 -16.30 -18.26
N ARG A 47 18.81 -15.67 -18.80
CA ARG A 47 17.49 -15.57 -18.16
C ARG A 47 17.51 -14.81 -16.84
N LEU A 48 18.52 -13.96 -16.66
CA LEU A 48 18.69 -13.13 -15.47
C LEU A 48 18.03 -11.77 -15.66
N THR A 49 17.49 -11.24 -14.57
CA THR A 49 17.06 -9.85 -14.41
C THR A 49 18.26 -8.94 -14.09
N PRO A 50 18.12 -7.61 -14.22
CA PRO A 50 19.21 -6.70 -13.84
C PRO A 50 19.63 -6.83 -12.38
N PHE A 51 18.70 -7.15 -11.47
CA PHE A 51 19.00 -7.38 -10.05
C PHE A 51 19.87 -8.61 -9.83
N GLU A 52 19.60 -9.70 -10.55
CA GLU A 52 20.37 -10.94 -10.45
C GLU A 52 21.78 -10.78 -11.06
N GLU A 53 21.96 -9.86 -12.01
CA GLU A 53 23.27 -9.51 -12.58
C GLU A 53 24.01 -8.40 -11.81
N ALA A 54 23.44 -7.87 -10.72
CA ALA A 54 24.07 -6.82 -9.93
C ALA A 54 25.44 -7.26 -9.38
N HIS A 55 26.43 -6.39 -9.60
CA HIS A 55 27.83 -6.58 -9.21
C HIS A 55 28.00 -6.88 -7.71
N ASP A 56 27.25 -6.17 -6.87
CA ASP A 56 27.34 -6.25 -5.40
C ASP A 56 26.01 -5.87 -4.73
N ASP A 57 25.99 -5.95 -3.40
CA ASP A 57 24.80 -5.64 -2.60
C ASP A 57 24.47 -4.15 -2.58
N GLU A 58 25.42 -3.26 -2.84
CA GLU A 58 25.17 -1.81 -2.93
C GLU A 58 24.31 -1.50 -4.15
N ILE A 59 24.61 -2.12 -5.30
CA ILE A 59 23.76 -2.05 -6.50
C ILE A 59 22.40 -2.69 -6.25
N ARG A 60 22.33 -3.85 -5.58
CA ARG A 60 21.06 -4.52 -5.28
C ARG A 60 20.13 -3.65 -4.45
N ARG A 61 20.66 -2.88 -3.49
CA ARG A 61 19.87 -1.97 -2.64
C ARG A 61 19.11 -0.92 -3.45
N LEU A 62 19.66 -0.45 -4.59
CA LEU A 62 18.99 0.53 -5.46
C LEU A 62 17.68 0.03 -6.07
N PHE A 63 17.47 -1.29 -6.13
CA PHE A 63 16.26 -1.84 -6.74
C PHE A 63 15.01 -1.69 -5.88
N TYR A 64 15.16 -1.56 -4.56
CA TYR A 64 14.08 -1.29 -3.64
C TYR A 64 13.76 0.21 -3.62
N ARG A 65 12.52 0.59 -3.32
CA ARG A 65 12.14 2.01 -3.13
C ARG A 65 12.56 2.54 -1.75
N ILE A 66 13.63 2.00 -1.17
CA ILE A 66 14.10 2.40 0.16
C ILE A 66 14.58 3.84 0.09
N ASN A 67 14.10 4.62 1.05
CA ASN A 67 14.33 6.04 1.30
C ASN A 67 15.54 6.60 0.56
N SER A 68 15.26 7.34 -0.51
CA SER A 68 16.20 8.35 -1.00
C SER A 68 16.30 9.44 0.07
N ILE A 69 17.01 9.15 1.16
CA ILE A 69 17.37 10.08 2.25
C ILE A 69 18.06 11.35 1.70
N ASN A 70 18.53 11.30 0.45
CA ASN A 70 19.34 12.36 -0.15
C ASN A 70 18.62 13.28 -1.14
N ASN A 71 17.30 13.15 -1.36
CA ASN A 71 16.57 14.20 -2.08
C ASN A 71 15.92 15.16 -1.08
N ILE A 72 16.71 16.16 -0.74
CA ILE A 72 16.37 17.38 -0.03
C ILE A 72 15.12 18.01 -0.67
N THR A 73 13.95 17.70 -0.13
CA THR A 73 12.82 18.62 -0.08
C THR A 73 12.29 18.58 1.34
N SER A 74 12.12 19.76 1.94
CA SER A 74 11.72 20.05 3.32
C SER A 74 10.39 19.42 3.79
N ASP A 75 9.79 18.55 2.99
CA ASP A 75 8.47 17.98 3.24
C ASP A 75 8.64 16.54 3.72
N ALA A 76 9.10 16.40 4.97
CA ALA A 76 9.18 15.12 5.68
C ALA A 76 7.81 14.38 5.79
N ASP A 77 6.73 15.03 5.38
CA ASP A 77 5.35 14.50 5.32
C ASP A 77 5.06 13.65 4.06
N ASN A 78 6.04 13.37 3.18
CA ASN A 78 5.82 12.62 1.94
C ASN A 78 6.54 11.26 1.85
N ASP A 79 7.26 10.86 2.90
CA ASP A 79 7.90 9.53 2.92
C ASP A 79 6.87 8.44 3.31
N ARG A 80 6.80 7.42 2.46
CA ARG A 80 5.89 6.26 2.52
C ARG A 80 6.10 5.39 3.76
N PHE A 81 7.29 5.45 4.38
CA PHE A 81 7.73 4.56 5.46
C PHE A 81 8.15 5.29 6.74
N THR A 82 8.40 6.60 6.68
CA THR A 82 8.32 7.44 7.89
C THR A 82 6.88 7.51 8.32
N GLY A 83 6.57 7.23 9.59
CA GLY A 83 5.22 7.42 10.09
C GLY A 83 4.75 8.84 9.82
N LEU A 84 3.91 9.03 8.79
CA LEU A 84 3.03 10.19 8.71
C LEU A 84 2.41 10.33 10.09
N SER A 85 2.47 11.52 10.70
CA SER A 85 1.93 11.76 12.05
C SER A 85 0.68 10.91 12.25
N GLY A 86 0.59 10.09 13.30
CA GLY A 86 -0.39 8.99 13.28
C GLY A 86 -1.86 9.44 13.20
N HIS A 87 -2.12 10.75 13.34
CA HIS A 87 -3.36 11.43 12.93
C HIS A 87 -3.69 11.38 11.44
N ALA A 88 -2.71 11.32 10.53
CA ALA A 88 -2.88 11.28 9.08
C ALA A 88 -3.18 9.86 8.56
N GLU A 89 -2.70 8.81 9.23
CA GLU A 89 -2.85 7.42 8.80
C GLU A 89 -4.05 6.70 9.44
N TRP A 90 -4.32 6.97 10.72
CA TRP A 90 -5.31 6.22 11.51
C TRP A 90 -6.51 7.06 11.93
N VAL A 91 -7.70 6.46 11.87
CA VAL A 91 -8.82 6.84 12.73
C VAL A 91 -8.83 5.89 13.93
N VAL A 92 -8.78 6.44 15.13
CA VAL A 92 -8.80 5.69 16.40
C VAL A 92 -10.23 5.61 16.89
N GLU A 93 -10.86 4.43 16.87
CA GLU A 93 -12.28 4.32 17.21
C GLU A 93 -12.69 3.04 17.95
N SER A 94 -13.76 3.20 18.74
CA SER A 94 -14.32 2.17 19.60
C SER A 94 -15.53 1.48 18.94
N LYS A 95 -15.53 0.14 18.98
CA LYS A 95 -16.58 -0.85 18.63
C LYS A 95 -17.24 -0.81 17.24
N GLN A 96 -17.50 0.35 16.62
CA GLN A 96 -18.35 0.49 15.41
C GLN A 96 -17.61 0.44 14.06
N ALA A 97 -16.27 0.45 14.06
CA ALA A 97 -15.46 0.54 12.83
C ALA A 97 -15.78 -0.55 11.77
N ALA A 98 -16.14 -1.75 12.20
CA ALA A 98 -16.47 -2.85 11.29
C ALA A 98 -17.84 -2.65 10.59
N ASP A 99 -18.81 -2.01 11.25
CA ASP A 99 -20.12 -1.73 10.68
C ASP A 99 -20.04 -0.66 9.59
N TRP A 100 -19.08 0.26 9.71
CA TRP A 100 -18.91 1.31 8.73
C TRP A 100 -18.24 0.84 7.43
N LYS A 101 -17.36 -0.18 7.52
CA LYS A 101 -16.80 -0.86 6.33
C LYS A 101 -17.93 -1.36 5.42
N ILE A 102 -18.95 -2.00 6.00
CA ILE A 102 -20.07 -2.59 5.24
C ILE A 102 -20.85 -1.54 4.46
N ASN A 103 -21.18 -0.40 5.09
CA ASN A 103 -21.97 0.64 4.44
C ASN A 103 -21.21 1.37 3.34
N LEU A 104 -19.90 1.55 3.51
CA LEU A 104 -19.09 2.25 2.51
C LEU A 104 -18.70 1.36 1.33
N TYR A 105 -18.39 0.08 1.57
CA TYR A 105 -18.05 -0.86 0.50
C TYR A 105 -19.25 -1.06 -0.44
N LYS A 106 -20.49 -1.07 0.10
CA LYS A 106 -21.71 -1.00 -0.72
C LYS A 106 -21.76 0.23 -1.64
N TRP A 107 -21.25 1.38 -1.17
CA TRP A 107 -21.22 2.61 -1.96
C TRP A 107 -20.11 2.62 -3.01
N LEU A 108 -18.93 2.09 -2.68
CA LEU A 108 -17.83 1.93 -3.63
C LEU A 108 -18.16 0.91 -4.73
N LYS A 109 -19.22 0.13 -4.60
CA LYS A 109 -19.67 -0.75 -5.67
C LYS A 109 -20.27 0.10 -6.80
N LEU A 110 -19.50 0.27 -7.86
CA LEU A 110 -19.88 1.08 -9.02
C LEU A 110 -20.90 0.34 -9.89
N GLU A 111 -21.86 1.10 -10.43
CA GLU A 111 -22.74 0.64 -11.50
C GLU A 111 -22.14 0.91 -12.89
N GLN A 112 -21.18 1.83 -12.95
CA GLN A 112 -20.47 2.23 -14.17
C GLN A 112 -19.54 1.12 -14.66
N SER A 113 -19.38 1.05 -15.99
CA SER A 113 -18.38 0.22 -16.65
C SER A 113 -16.95 0.72 -16.38
N PHE A 114 -15.96 -0.15 -16.52
CA PHE A 114 -14.55 0.24 -16.36
C PHE A 114 -14.14 1.36 -17.32
N ASP A 115 -14.67 1.34 -18.55
CA ASP A 115 -14.49 2.39 -19.57
C ASP A 115 -14.95 3.78 -19.09
N GLU A 116 -16.16 3.87 -18.54
CA GLU A 116 -16.69 5.13 -18.03
C GLU A 116 -15.87 5.64 -16.84
N VAL A 117 -15.47 4.73 -15.97
CA VAL A 117 -14.68 5.05 -14.78
C VAL A 117 -13.27 5.54 -15.19
N ILE A 118 -12.59 4.86 -16.11
CA ILE A 118 -11.23 5.23 -16.52
C ILE A 118 -11.22 6.51 -17.35
N ALA A 119 -12.25 6.75 -18.17
CA ALA A 119 -12.42 8.02 -18.88
C ALA A 119 -12.58 9.18 -17.90
N PHE A 120 -13.46 9.03 -16.89
CA PHE A 120 -13.66 10.02 -15.84
C PHE A 120 -12.36 10.31 -15.07
N LEU A 121 -11.64 9.26 -14.66
CA LEU A 121 -10.37 9.42 -13.94
C LEU A 121 -9.32 10.15 -14.79
N ASN A 122 -9.21 9.83 -16.08
CA ASN A 122 -8.29 10.54 -16.97
C ASN A 122 -8.61 12.03 -17.09
N GLU A 123 -9.87 12.35 -17.36
CA GLU A 123 -10.32 13.72 -17.59
C GLU A 123 -10.23 14.58 -16.32
N HIS A 124 -10.64 14.02 -15.18
CA HIS A 124 -10.90 14.82 -13.99
C HIS A 124 -9.97 14.54 -12.81
N TYR A 125 -9.34 13.38 -12.73
CA TYR A 125 -8.40 13.10 -11.65
C TYR A 125 -6.96 13.30 -12.09
N ILE A 126 -6.57 12.64 -13.17
CA ILE A 126 -5.21 12.67 -13.68
C ILE A 126 -4.88 14.09 -14.15
N ALA A 127 -5.72 14.68 -15.03
CA ALA A 127 -5.49 16.01 -15.56
C ALA A 127 -5.55 17.12 -14.49
N ASP A 128 -6.58 17.11 -13.63
CA ASP A 128 -6.85 18.25 -12.74
C ASP A 128 -6.19 18.17 -11.37
N HIS A 129 -5.89 16.96 -10.86
CA HIS A 129 -5.40 16.78 -9.51
C HIS A 129 -3.99 16.19 -9.48
N VAL A 130 -3.72 15.13 -10.25
CA VAL A 130 -2.44 14.42 -10.17
C VAL A 130 -1.34 15.17 -10.92
N VAL A 131 -1.58 15.51 -12.19
CA VAL A 131 -0.59 16.20 -13.04
C VAL A 131 -0.25 17.58 -12.48
N ARG A 132 -1.22 18.27 -11.88
CA ARG A 132 -0.98 19.58 -11.23
C ARG A 132 -0.16 19.47 -9.94
N ALA A 133 -0.30 18.37 -9.20
CA ALA A 133 0.44 18.13 -7.97
C ALA A 133 1.84 17.53 -8.19
N CYS A 134 2.07 16.88 -9.34
CA CYS A 134 3.39 16.33 -9.69
C CYS A 134 4.39 17.45 -10.01
N LEU A 135 5.57 17.37 -9.40
CA LEU A 135 6.69 18.29 -9.59
C LEU A 135 7.50 17.95 -10.85
N SER A 136 7.60 16.66 -11.15
CA SER A 136 8.41 16.12 -12.23
C SER A 136 7.58 15.91 -13.50
N GLU A 137 8.03 16.46 -14.63
CA GLU A 137 7.43 16.18 -15.95
C GLU A 137 7.53 14.70 -16.33
N HIS A 138 8.59 14.02 -15.87
CA HIS A 138 8.73 12.59 -16.09
C HIS A 138 7.61 11.82 -15.37
N ASP A 139 7.34 12.14 -14.10
CA ASP A 139 6.28 11.49 -13.31
C ASP A 139 4.92 11.66 -13.99
N LYS A 140 4.61 12.88 -14.46
CA LYS A 140 3.37 13.17 -15.19
C LYS A 140 3.20 12.25 -16.40
N GLN A 141 4.25 12.14 -17.23
CA GLN A 141 4.23 11.31 -18.43
C GLN A 141 4.06 9.82 -18.11
N VAL A 142 4.78 9.31 -17.09
CA VAL A 142 4.68 7.91 -16.67
C VAL A 142 3.27 7.59 -16.17
N ILE A 143 2.70 8.44 -15.31
CA ILE A 143 1.35 8.24 -14.75
C ILE A 143 0.29 8.29 -15.85
N GLN A 144 0.35 9.30 -16.72
CA GLN A 144 -0.57 9.42 -17.86
C GLN A 144 -0.47 8.22 -18.81
N TRP A 145 0.75 7.75 -19.07
CA TRP A 145 0.96 6.57 -19.92
C TRP A 145 0.28 5.33 -19.33
N PHE A 146 0.42 5.07 -18.03
CA PHE A 146 -0.24 3.94 -17.39
C PHE A 146 -1.76 4.03 -17.46
N PHE A 147 -2.35 5.19 -17.19
CA PHE A 147 -3.80 5.38 -17.29
C PHE A 147 -4.31 5.29 -18.73
N HIS A 148 -3.52 5.72 -19.70
CA HIS A 148 -3.81 5.53 -21.11
C HIS A 148 -3.78 4.03 -21.48
N GLN A 149 -2.78 3.27 -21.02
CA GLN A 149 -2.72 1.82 -21.24
C GLN A 149 -3.87 1.09 -20.55
N ALA A 150 -4.28 1.51 -19.36
CA ALA A 150 -5.45 0.95 -18.67
C ALA A 150 -6.72 1.06 -19.53
N ALA A 151 -6.94 2.23 -20.13
CA ALA A 151 -8.08 2.47 -21.03
C ALA A 151 -7.95 1.74 -22.37
N LEU A 152 -6.77 1.73 -23.00
CA LEU A 152 -6.57 1.05 -24.28
C LEU A 152 -6.70 -0.47 -24.18
N GLN A 153 -6.12 -1.06 -23.12
CA GLN A 153 -6.03 -2.51 -22.96
C GLN A 153 -7.18 -3.08 -22.12
N GLN A 154 -8.07 -2.24 -21.60
CA GLN A 154 -9.14 -2.64 -20.68
C GLN A 154 -8.61 -3.47 -19.51
N ASN A 155 -7.51 -3.00 -18.90
CA ASN A 155 -6.77 -3.76 -17.91
C ASN A 155 -6.42 -2.90 -16.69
N ALA A 156 -7.05 -3.20 -15.55
CA ALA A 156 -6.87 -2.45 -14.33
C ALA A 156 -5.49 -2.63 -13.69
N GLN A 157 -4.71 -3.64 -14.09
CA GLN A 157 -3.35 -3.85 -13.59
C GLN A 157 -2.41 -2.68 -13.92
N TYR A 158 -2.66 -1.93 -15.00
CA TYR A 158 -1.89 -0.73 -15.29
C TYR A 158 -2.07 0.38 -14.24
N ILE A 159 -3.20 0.42 -13.54
CA ILE A 159 -3.42 1.37 -12.44
C ILE A 159 -2.57 0.96 -11.21
N VAL A 160 -2.43 -0.34 -10.96
CA VAL A 160 -1.50 -0.87 -9.94
C VAL A 160 -0.05 -0.53 -10.30
N LYS A 161 0.31 -0.63 -11.58
CA LYS A 161 1.64 -0.22 -12.06
C LYS A 161 1.88 1.28 -11.89
N ALA A 162 0.89 2.12 -12.21
CA ALA A 162 0.97 3.55 -11.89
C ALA A 162 1.21 3.77 -10.39
N TYR A 163 0.43 3.10 -9.54
CA TYR A 163 0.49 3.21 -8.08
C TYR A 163 1.84 2.78 -7.50
N THR A 164 2.48 1.79 -8.12
CA THR A 164 3.78 1.23 -7.70
C THR A 164 4.97 1.80 -8.49
N SER A 165 4.75 2.68 -9.45
CA SER A 165 5.84 3.34 -10.16
C SER A 165 6.65 4.23 -9.19
N VAL A 166 7.92 4.48 -9.50
CA VAL A 166 8.78 5.41 -8.74
C VAL A 166 8.40 6.85 -9.12
N THR A 167 7.18 7.25 -8.77
CA THR A 167 6.62 8.58 -9.03
C THR A 167 5.87 9.10 -7.79
N GLN A 168 5.47 10.38 -7.82
CA GLN A 168 4.65 10.97 -6.75
C GLN A 168 3.21 10.44 -6.67
N PHE A 169 2.78 9.56 -7.59
CA PHE A 169 1.38 9.13 -7.65
C PHE A 169 0.89 8.44 -6.38
N TYR A 170 1.71 7.55 -5.79
CA TYR A 170 1.42 6.89 -4.52
C TYR A 170 1.08 7.92 -3.42
N ALA A 171 1.94 8.92 -3.24
CA ALA A 171 1.80 9.93 -2.18
C ALA A 171 0.56 10.80 -2.41
N ILE A 172 0.32 11.22 -3.65
CA ILE A 172 -0.85 12.02 -4.05
C ILE A 172 -2.15 11.24 -3.76
N VAL A 173 -2.22 9.99 -4.21
CA VAL A 173 -3.41 9.14 -4.03
C VAL A 173 -3.71 8.93 -2.54
N ASN A 174 -2.72 8.53 -1.75
CA ASN A 174 -2.94 8.27 -0.32
C ASN A 174 -3.30 9.55 0.44
N THR A 175 -2.70 10.69 0.08
CA THR A 175 -3.06 12.01 0.65
C THR A 175 -4.51 12.37 0.34
N HIS A 176 -4.95 12.19 -0.92
CA HIS A 176 -6.33 12.47 -1.30
C HIS A 176 -7.32 11.50 -0.64
N LEU A 177 -7.02 10.20 -0.60
CA LEU A 177 -7.83 9.21 0.12
C LEU A 177 -7.99 9.58 1.59
N ALA A 178 -6.89 9.89 2.29
CA ALA A 178 -6.93 10.23 3.71
C ALA A 178 -7.77 11.48 4.01
N LYS A 179 -7.76 12.48 3.11
CA LYS A 179 -8.56 13.71 3.23
C LYS A 179 -10.04 13.52 2.89
N CYS A 180 -10.33 12.71 1.87
CA CYS A 180 -11.66 12.58 1.30
C CYS A 180 -12.46 11.47 1.97
N LEU A 181 -11.89 10.27 2.10
CA LEU A 181 -12.62 9.07 2.53
C LEU A 181 -13.19 9.15 3.95
N LEU A 182 -12.66 10.04 4.80
CA LEU A 182 -13.21 10.26 6.13
C LEU A 182 -14.43 11.18 6.17
N ARG A 183 -14.60 12.04 5.17
CA ARG A 183 -15.75 12.95 5.11
C ARG A 183 -17.07 12.19 5.00
N PHE A 184 -17.00 10.94 4.55
CA PHE A 184 -18.11 10.00 4.44
C PHE A 184 -18.61 9.50 5.80
N PHE A 185 -17.82 9.63 6.88
CA PHE A 185 -18.29 9.36 8.25
C PHE A 185 -19.11 10.52 8.86
N ARG A 186 -19.40 11.58 8.09
CA ARG A 186 -20.36 12.61 8.49
C ARG A 186 -21.77 12.06 8.31
N TRP A 187 -22.61 12.17 9.35
CA TRP A 187 -23.99 11.65 9.41
C TRP A 187 -24.85 11.98 8.18
N ASN A 188 -24.55 13.07 7.45
CA ASN A 188 -25.34 13.57 6.31
C ASN A 188 -24.59 13.56 4.97
N TYR A 189 -23.62 12.66 4.76
CA TYR A 189 -22.93 12.60 3.46
C TYR A 189 -23.85 12.04 2.37
N ASP A 190 -24.12 12.84 1.35
CA ASP A 190 -24.85 12.42 0.15
C ASP A 190 -23.90 12.40 -1.05
N VAL A 191 -23.61 11.21 -1.57
CA VAL A 191 -22.74 11.02 -2.75
C VAL A 191 -23.15 11.87 -3.94
N ARG A 192 -24.44 12.15 -4.11
CA ARG A 192 -24.91 12.94 -5.26
C ARG A 192 -24.28 14.33 -5.27
N HIS A 193 -23.85 14.81 -4.10
CA HIS A 193 -23.17 16.10 -3.91
C HIS A 193 -21.65 15.97 -3.76
N ALA A 194 -21.08 14.78 -3.97
CA ALA A 194 -19.63 14.57 -3.95
C ALA A 194 -18.96 15.45 -5.01
N ASN A 195 -17.91 16.17 -4.60
CA ASN A 195 -17.09 16.92 -5.57
C ASN A 195 -16.27 15.96 -6.44
N THR A 196 -15.69 16.51 -7.51
CA THR A 196 -14.93 15.75 -8.50
C THR A 196 -13.78 14.94 -7.90
N LEU A 197 -13.05 15.50 -6.92
CA LEU A 197 -11.96 14.81 -6.25
C LEU A 197 -12.46 13.62 -5.41
N GLU A 198 -13.55 13.81 -4.66
CA GLU A 198 -14.17 12.76 -3.85
C GLU A 198 -14.68 11.60 -4.72
N LYS A 199 -15.34 11.91 -5.85
CA LYS A 199 -15.75 10.90 -6.84
C LYS A 199 -14.54 10.15 -7.40
N SER A 200 -13.49 10.89 -7.75
CA SER A 200 -12.27 10.31 -8.32
C SER A 200 -11.58 9.31 -7.39
N VAL A 201 -11.37 9.67 -6.12
CA VAL A 201 -10.74 8.74 -5.17
C VAL A 201 -11.66 7.57 -4.80
N GLY A 202 -12.98 7.79 -4.80
CA GLY A 202 -13.97 6.72 -4.69
C GLY A 202 -13.81 5.72 -5.82
N TYR A 203 -13.84 6.18 -7.07
CA TYR A 203 -13.63 5.35 -8.26
C TYR A 203 -12.31 4.60 -8.25
N LEU A 204 -11.22 5.27 -7.86
CA LEU A 204 -9.92 4.61 -7.74
C LEU A 204 -9.96 3.49 -6.68
N ALA A 205 -10.49 3.77 -5.48
CA ALA A 205 -10.64 2.75 -4.44
C ALA A 205 -11.54 1.58 -4.91
N SER A 206 -12.64 1.87 -5.59
CA SER A 206 -13.55 0.88 -6.15
C SER A 206 -12.87 -0.07 -7.13
N ILE A 207 -11.98 0.44 -8.00
CA ILE A 207 -11.22 -0.41 -8.92
C ILE A 207 -10.38 -1.42 -8.13
N PHE A 208 -9.61 -0.96 -7.14
CA PHE A 208 -8.79 -1.86 -6.32
C PHE A 208 -9.63 -2.86 -5.54
N ILE A 209 -10.78 -2.45 -5.00
CA ILE A 209 -11.61 -3.31 -4.16
C ILE A 209 -12.40 -4.33 -4.99
N TYR A 210 -12.90 -3.97 -6.18
CA TYR A 210 -13.91 -4.76 -6.91
C TYR A 210 -13.51 -5.24 -8.30
N HIS A 211 -12.52 -4.64 -8.97
CA HIS A 211 -12.25 -4.97 -10.37
C HIS A 211 -11.78 -6.43 -10.51
N PRO A 212 -12.37 -7.24 -11.42
CA PRO A 212 -12.05 -8.66 -11.55
C PRO A 212 -10.56 -8.96 -11.76
N ASP A 213 -9.87 -8.17 -12.58
CA ASP A 213 -8.42 -8.30 -12.81
C ASP A 213 -7.62 -8.30 -11.50
N LEU A 214 -8.06 -7.51 -10.53
CA LEU A 214 -7.38 -7.32 -9.24
C LEU A 214 -7.90 -8.27 -8.17
N ARG A 215 -9.18 -8.64 -8.19
CA ARG A 215 -9.77 -9.62 -7.26
C ARG A 215 -9.07 -10.97 -7.31
N SER A 216 -8.51 -11.35 -8.45
CA SER A 216 -7.70 -12.57 -8.62
C SER A 216 -6.46 -12.63 -7.71
N LEU A 217 -6.04 -11.49 -7.15
CA LEU A 217 -4.86 -11.32 -6.31
C LEU A 217 -5.20 -11.21 -4.81
N SER A 218 -6.43 -11.52 -4.43
CA SER A 218 -6.89 -11.48 -3.03
C SER A 218 -5.95 -12.25 -2.12
N TYR A 219 -5.64 -11.67 -0.95
CA TYR A 219 -4.71 -12.26 0.00
C TYR A 219 -5.34 -12.44 1.38
N THR A 220 -5.05 -13.59 2.00
CA THR A 220 -5.27 -13.85 3.43
C THR A 220 -4.01 -14.47 4.02
N GLY A 221 -3.76 -14.22 5.31
CA GLY A 221 -2.53 -14.65 5.98
C GLY A 221 -1.80 -13.50 6.66
N THR A 222 -0.52 -13.69 6.94
CA THR A 222 0.32 -12.72 7.65
C THR A 222 1.11 -11.86 6.66
N ILE A 223 1.17 -10.56 6.92
CA ILE A 223 1.98 -9.58 6.16
C ILE A 223 2.64 -8.59 7.12
N TYR A 224 3.69 -7.94 6.64
CA TYR A 224 4.62 -7.18 7.45
C TYR A 224 4.80 -5.76 6.90
N ARG A 225 4.93 -4.78 7.80
CA ARG A 225 5.26 -3.42 7.42
C ARG A 225 6.31 -2.86 8.36
N GLY A 226 7.45 -2.46 7.78
CA GLY A 226 8.46 -1.69 8.48
C GLY A 226 8.12 -0.22 8.46
N MET A 227 8.30 0.42 9.61
CA MET A 227 8.07 1.85 9.77
C MET A 227 9.08 2.41 10.76
N ILE A 228 9.37 3.69 10.62
CA ILE A 228 10.10 4.45 11.64
C ILE A 228 9.09 5.35 12.33
N LEU A 229 8.89 5.12 13.63
CA LEU A 229 7.89 5.84 14.43
C LEU A 229 8.55 6.75 15.44
N SER A 230 7.99 7.95 15.62
CA SER A 230 8.32 8.79 16.78
C SER A 230 7.74 8.16 18.06
N ARG A 231 8.20 8.64 19.21
CA ARG A 231 7.59 8.27 20.50
C ARG A 231 6.10 8.64 20.54
N HIS A 232 5.72 9.76 19.93
CA HIS A 232 4.34 10.22 19.90
C HIS A 232 3.45 9.27 19.08
N ASP A 233 3.87 8.89 17.87
CA ASP A 233 3.10 8.02 16.99
C ASP A 233 2.97 6.61 17.57
N LEU A 234 4.03 6.12 18.22
CA LEU A 234 4.00 4.81 18.88
C LEU A 234 2.93 4.73 19.98
N CYS A 235 2.60 5.86 20.63
CA CYS A 235 1.56 5.92 21.67
C CYS A 235 0.14 5.63 21.14
N ILE A 236 -0.08 5.62 19.82
CA ILE A 236 -1.38 5.27 19.23
C ILE A 236 -1.64 3.78 19.40
N TYR A 237 -0.60 2.95 19.29
CA TYR A 237 -0.68 1.51 19.33
C TYR A 237 -0.77 1.00 20.78
N ASN A 238 -1.99 0.90 21.30
CA ASN A 238 -2.25 0.29 22.60
C ASN A 238 -3.05 -1.00 22.43
N VAL A 239 -2.67 -2.03 23.18
CA VAL A 239 -3.35 -3.32 23.16
C VAL A 239 -4.85 -3.16 23.38
N GLY A 240 -5.64 -3.83 22.55
CA GLY A 240 -7.10 -3.78 22.55
C GLY A 240 -7.70 -2.63 21.73
N LYS A 241 -6.97 -1.55 21.45
CA LYS A 241 -7.45 -0.48 20.56
C LYS A 241 -7.67 -1.01 19.14
N ARG A 242 -8.67 -0.44 18.48
CA ARG A 242 -8.97 -0.68 17.06
C ARG A 242 -8.59 0.54 16.25
N LEU A 243 -7.88 0.30 15.16
CA LEU A 243 -7.41 1.33 14.24
C LEU A 243 -8.03 1.07 12.87
N LEU A 244 -8.48 2.13 12.21
CA LEU A 244 -9.01 2.10 10.85
C LEU A 244 -8.05 2.89 9.94
N ASN A 245 -7.50 2.25 8.91
CA ASN A 245 -6.60 2.94 7.98
C ASN A 245 -7.37 3.81 6.99
N LYS A 246 -6.86 5.01 6.71
CA LYS A 246 -7.57 6.02 5.90
C LYS A 246 -7.33 5.91 4.39
N SER A 247 -6.19 5.33 4.03
CA SER A 247 -5.70 5.15 2.67
C SER A 247 -5.21 3.72 2.50
N PHE A 248 -4.68 3.37 1.32
CA PHE A 248 -4.00 2.09 1.18
C PHE A 248 -2.80 2.01 2.14
N LEU A 249 -2.48 0.80 2.60
CA LEU A 249 -1.25 0.53 3.33
C LEU A 249 -0.38 -0.44 2.55
N SER A 250 0.84 -0.02 2.25
CA SER A 250 1.85 -0.88 1.65
C SER A 250 2.51 -1.76 2.70
N THR A 251 2.53 -3.05 2.42
CA THR A 251 3.14 -4.08 3.25
C THR A 251 3.90 -5.06 2.36
N SER A 252 4.69 -5.96 2.95
CA SER A 252 5.33 -7.06 2.26
C SER A 252 4.86 -8.39 2.84
N ILE A 253 4.75 -9.41 2.00
CA ILE A 253 4.62 -10.79 2.48
C ILE A 253 5.92 -11.29 3.13
N ASP A 254 7.05 -10.67 2.79
CA ASP A 254 8.36 -11.02 3.31
C ASP A 254 8.72 -10.14 4.51
N ARG A 255 8.97 -10.79 5.64
CA ARG A 255 9.32 -10.11 6.89
C ARG A 255 10.64 -9.37 6.78
N HIS A 256 11.65 -9.96 6.17
CA HIS A 256 12.98 -9.36 6.09
C HIS A 256 12.94 -8.07 5.26
N ILE A 257 12.21 -8.08 4.15
CA ILE A 257 11.98 -6.88 3.33
C ILE A 257 11.34 -5.76 4.17
N ALA A 258 10.32 -6.09 4.96
CA ALA A 258 9.70 -5.13 5.86
C ALA A 258 10.67 -4.61 6.92
N GLU A 259 11.52 -5.45 7.51
CA GLU A 259 12.55 -5.00 8.46
C GLU A 259 13.55 -4.03 7.81
N VAL A 260 13.99 -4.29 6.58
CA VAL A 260 14.83 -3.35 5.83
C VAL A 260 14.14 -2.00 5.63
N PHE A 261 12.83 -1.98 5.34
CA PHE A 261 12.06 -0.72 5.28
C PHE A 261 11.94 0.02 6.62
N ALA A 262 12.05 -0.69 7.75
CA ALA A 262 12.12 -0.07 9.07
C ALA A 262 13.50 0.52 9.38
N GLY A 263 14.51 0.29 8.55
CA GLY A 263 15.89 0.74 8.76
C GLY A 263 16.85 -0.34 9.28
N ALA A 264 16.44 -1.61 9.34
CA ALA A 264 17.31 -2.70 9.77
C ALA A 264 18.53 -2.85 8.84
N GLY A 265 19.71 -3.12 9.42
CA GLY A 265 20.98 -3.20 8.70
C GLY A 265 21.65 -1.86 8.34
N ASP A 266 21.02 -0.70 8.61
CA ASP A 266 21.54 0.62 8.24
C ASP A 266 22.25 1.28 9.44
N SER A 267 23.48 0.83 9.74
CA SER A 267 24.19 1.15 10.99
C SER A 267 24.63 2.62 11.15
N LYS A 268 24.39 3.50 10.17
CA LYS A 268 25.02 4.84 10.09
C LYS A 268 24.06 6.02 9.82
N SER A 269 22.82 5.82 9.39
CA SER A 269 21.96 6.89 8.84
C SER A 269 20.89 7.45 9.78
N MET A 270 20.54 6.75 10.87
CA MET A 270 19.38 7.11 11.72
C MET A 270 19.75 7.59 13.13
N ARG A 271 20.54 8.67 13.25
CA ARG A 271 20.74 9.31 14.57
C ARG A 271 20.56 10.83 14.59
N GLN A 272 20.31 11.50 13.48
CA GLN A 272 20.20 12.96 13.48
C GLN A 272 19.11 13.53 12.54
N ASN A 273 18.07 14.05 13.19
CA ASN A 273 17.23 15.21 12.87
C ASN A 273 16.13 15.16 11.80
N LEU A 274 14.97 15.72 12.19
CA LEU A 274 14.29 16.84 11.50
C LEU A 274 13.16 17.48 12.33
N ASN A 275 12.68 16.82 13.37
CA ASN A 275 11.82 17.41 14.41
C ASN A 275 12.43 17.08 15.78
N HIS A 276 12.36 17.99 16.75
CA HIS A 276 13.00 17.93 18.07
C HIS A 276 12.65 16.71 18.97
N ASP A 277 12.15 15.60 18.42
CA ASP A 277 11.95 14.34 19.13
C ASP A 277 13.15 13.41 18.85
N PRO A 278 14.09 13.23 19.81
CA PRO A 278 15.37 12.58 19.56
C PRO A 278 15.30 11.05 19.45
N ILE A 279 14.11 10.45 19.58
CA ILE A 279 13.94 8.98 19.62
C ILE A 279 12.98 8.54 18.51
N GLN A 280 13.57 7.92 17.48
CA GLN A 280 12.86 7.17 16.46
C GLN A 280 12.98 5.67 16.77
N TYR A 281 11.89 4.93 16.57
CA TYR A 281 11.82 3.50 16.82
C TYR A 281 11.63 2.75 15.51
N MET A 282 12.56 1.86 15.18
CA MET A 282 12.43 0.89 14.10
C MET A 282 11.32 -0.09 14.50
N THR A 283 10.20 0.00 13.81
CA THR A 283 8.97 -0.69 14.20
C THR A 283 8.53 -1.65 13.10
N LEU A 284 8.24 -2.89 13.49
CA LEU A 284 7.64 -3.90 12.62
C LEU A 284 6.17 -4.12 13.00
N CYS A 285 5.27 -3.74 12.10
CA CYS A 285 3.85 -4.05 12.21
C CYS A 285 3.55 -5.39 11.52
N ILE A 286 2.93 -6.32 12.24
CA ILE A 286 2.57 -7.66 11.77
C ILE A 286 1.06 -7.73 11.68
N TYR A 287 0.53 -7.79 10.46
CA TYR A 287 -0.91 -7.83 10.21
C TYR A 287 -1.36 -9.26 9.90
N LYS A 288 -2.43 -9.70 10.57
CA LYS A 288 -3.15 -10.93 10.24
C LYS A 288 -4.42 -10.59 9.46
N ILE A 289 -4.40 -10.89 8.16
CA ILE A 289 -5.52 -10.68 7.23
C ILE A 289 -6.38 -11.94 7.18
N ILE A 290 -7.68 -11.77 7.39
CA ILE A 290 -8.66 -12.86 7.46
C ILE A 290 -9.62 -12.79 6.27
N ASN A 291 -9.98 -11.57 5.82
CA ASN A 291 -10.92 -11.36 4.73
C ASN A 291 -10.19 -11.18 3.37
N PRO A 292 -10.54 -11.94 2.33
CA PRO A 292 -9.94 -11.80 1.00
C PRO A 292 -10.21 -10.45 0.30
N ASP A 293 -11.15 -9.64 0.80
CA ASP A 293 -11.43 -8.30 0.29
C ASP A 293 -10.51 -7.21 0.88
N THR A 294 -9.71 -7.56 1.88
CA THR A 294 -8.92 -6.59 2.66
C THR A 294 -7.55 -6.31 2.06
N ALA A 295 -6.96 -7.27 1.37
CA ALA A 295 -5.60 -7.14 0.85
C ALA A 295 -5.44 -7.78 -0.53
N LEU A 296 -4.54 -7.19 -1.33
CA LEU A 296 -4.16 -7.69 -2.65
C LEU A 296 -2.65 -7.96 -2.70
N GLN A 297 -2.25 -9.16 -3.09
CA GLN A 297 -0.85 -9.50 -3.35
C GLN A 297 -0.44 -9.00 -4.74
N ILE A 298 0.06 -7.77 -4.80
CA ILE A 298 0.35 -7.06 -6.05
C ILE A 298 1.80 -7.20 -6.51
N GLY A 299 2.65 -7.94 -5.78
CA GLY A 299 4.08 -8.09 -6.09
C GLY A 299 4.38 -8.56 -7.53
N SER A 300 3.53 -9.39 -8.13
CA SER A 300 3.71 -9.87 -9.52
C SER A 300 3.41 -8.81 -10.59
N ILE A 301 2.68 -7.75 -10.24
CA ILE A 301 2.25 -6.68 -11.14
C ILE A 301 3.01 -5.38 -10.86
N SER A 302 3.47 -5.20 -9.63
CA SER A 302 4.22 -4.03 -9.17
C SER A 302 5.40 -3.70 -10.08
N GLU A 303 5.66 -2.42 -10.30
CA GLU A 303 6.88 -1.95 -10.98
C GLU A 303 8.15 -2.19 -10.14
N VAL A 304 7.99 -2.62 -8.89
CA VAL A 304 9.08 -3.06 -8.00
C VAL A 304 8.75 -4.43 -7.40
N PRO A 305 8.91 -5.53 -8.18
CA PRO A 305 8.48 -6.87 -7.76
C PRO A 305 9.23 -7.40 -6.53
N LEU A 306 10.48 -6.96 -6.34
CA LEU A 306 11.34 -7.41 -5.26
C LEU A 306 10.79 -7.06 -3.88
N GLU A 307 9.90 -6.07 -3.76
CA GLU A 307 9.28 -5.72 -2.46
C GLU A 307 8.21 -6.73 -2.02
N GLN A 308 7.83 -7.66 -2.89
CA GLN A 308 6.78 -8.66 -2.68
C GLN A 308 5.53 -8.04 -2.05
N GLU A 309 5.10 -6.91 -2.63
CA GLU A 309 4.13 -6.02 -2.02
C GLU A 309 2.75 -6.68 -1.90
N VAL A 310 2.17 -6.55 -0.71
CA VAL A 310 0.75 -6.79 -0.43
C VAL A 310 0.13 -5.47 -0.02
N LEU A 311 -0.89 -5.01 -0.74
CA LEU A 311 -1.55 -3.74 -0.50
C LEU A 311 -2.82 -3.97 0.31
N ILE A 312 -2.87 -3.40 1.52
CA ILE A 312 -4.10 -3.38 2.32
C ILE A 312 -5.00 -2.26 1.78
N MET A 313 -6.25 -2.60 1.51
CA MET A 313 -7.28 -1.68 1.03
C MET A 313 -7.58 -0.58 2.05
N PRO A 314 -8.02 0.62 1.62
CA PRO A 314 -8.45 1.65 2.55
C PRO A 314 -9.60 1.15 3.44
N LEU A 315 -9.66 1.71 4.64
CA LEU A 315 -10.76 1.56 5.60
C LEU A 315 -10.97 0.12 6.07
N CYS A 316 -9.85 -0.55 6.31
CA CYS A 316 -9.78 -1.83 6.99
C CYS A 316 -9.49 -1.60 8.48
N ALA A 317 -10.24 -2.29 9.34
CA ALA A 317 -10.13 -2.15 10.78
C ALA A 317 -9.25 -3.26 11.35
N PHE A 318 -8.29 -2.88 12.20
CA PHE A 318 -7.37 -3.80 12.86
C PHE A 318 -7.37 -3.58 14.36
N GLN A 319 -7.43 -4.65 15.14
CA GLN A 319 -7.24 -4.60 16.57
C GLN A 319 -5.78 -4.87 16.91
N ILE A 320 -5.19 -4.03 17.75
CA ILE A 320 -3.84 -4.24 18.28
C ILE A 320 -3.90 -5.36 19.32
N LYS A 321 -3.22 -6.48 19.05
CA LYS A 321 -3.19 -7.68 19.89
C LYS A 321 -2.02 -7.65 20.86
N SER A 322 -0.86 -7.18 20.42
CA SER A 322 0.32 -7.04 21.28
C SER A 322 1.22 -5.91 20.80
N VAL A 323 2.01 -5.37 21.74
CA VAL A 323 3.08 -4.39 21.48
C VAL A 323 4.28 -4.84 22.30
N LYS A 324 5.31 -5.38 21.64
CA LYS A 324 6.53 -5.89 22.25
C LYS A 324 7.64 -4.88 22.02
N LYS A 325 8.32 -4.47 23.11
CA LYS A 325 9.47 -3.56 23.07
C LYS A 325 10.70 -4.29 23.59
N ASN A 326 11.89 -3.84 23.20
CA ASN A 326 13.18 -4.39 23.66
C ASN A 326 13.33 -5.87 23.28
N LEU A 327 13.36 -6.15 21.98
CA LEU A 327 13.35 -7.51 21.40
C LEU A 327 14.66 -8.30 21.60
N GLY A 328 15.59 -7.79 22.40
CA GLY A 328 16.91 -8.36 22.65
C GLY A 328 18.00 -7.69 21.83
N ASN A 329 19.27 -7.98 22.18
CA ASN A 329 20.44 -7.32 21.57
C ASN A 329 20.72 -7.74 20.12
N ASP A 330 20.09 -8.83 19.64
CA ASP A 330 20.29 -9.38 18.30
C ASP A 330 19.23 -8.92 17.28
N SER A 331 18.27 -8.09 17.70
CA SER A 331 17.22 -7.56 16.84
C SER A 331 17.52 -6.12 16.44
N ASP A 332 17.59 -5.87 15.13
CA ASP A 332 17.64 -4.51 14.57
C ASP A 332 16.29 -3.78 14.68
N ILE A 333 15.22 -4.46 15.10
CA ILE A 333 13.90 -3.87 15.35
C ILE A 333 13.74 -3.54 16.83
N ASP A 334 13.28 -2.31 17.11
CA ASP A 334 13.04 -1.83 18.49
C ASP A 334 11.68 -2.30 19.02
N VAL A 335 10.66 -2.33 18.14
CA VAL A 335 9.27 -2.58 18.51
C VAL A 335 8.56 -3.48 17.50
N GLU A 336 7.86 -4.50 18.00
CA GLU A 336 6.92 -5.30 17.23
C GLU A 336 5.48 -5.01 17.65
N ILE A 337 4.60 -4.83 16.67
CA ILE A 337 3.18 -4.57 16.88
C ILE A 337 2.38 -5.62 16.12
N GLU A 338 1.62 -6.44 16.83
CA GLU A 338 0.74 -7.42 16.21
C GLU A 338 -0.67 -6.84 16.07
N LEU A 339 -1.19 -6.86 14.84
CA LEU A 339 -2.50 -6.37 14.45
C LEU A 339 -3.31 -7.51 13.83
N GLU A 340 -4.56 -7.67 14.26
CA GLU A 340 -5.47 -8.66 13.68
C GLU A 340 -6.69 -7.96 13.08
N GLU A 341 -7.06 -8.37 11.87
CA GLU A 341 -8.23 -7.81 11.19
C GLU A 341 -9.49 -7.99 12.04
N CYS A 342 -10.28 -6.91 12.17
CA CYS A 342 -11.56 -6.95 12.86
C CYS A 342 -12.61 -7.63 11.98
N VAL A 343 -13.24 -8.68 12.50
CA VAL A 343 -14.44 -9.29 11.90
C VAL A 343 -15.66 -8.46 12.28
N SER A 344 -16.64 -8.30 11.37
CA SER A 344 -17.87 -7.57 11.68
C SER A 344 -18.71 -8.34 12.71
N SER A 345 -19.33 -7.60 13.63
CA SER A 345 -20.27 -8.11 14.65
C SER A 345 -21.49 -8.82 14.06
N SER A 346 -21.75 -8.65 12.76
CA SER A 346 -22.78 -9.37 12.02
C SER A 346 -22.52 -10.89 11.97
N PHE A 347 -21.27 -11.33 12.09
CA PHE A 347 -20.91 -12.75 12.16
C PHE A 347 -21.02 -13.35 13.58
N ASP A 348 -20.91 -12.52 14.63
CA ASP A 348 -21.06 -12.99 16.02
C ASP A 348 -22.50 -13.46 16.31
N ASN A 349 -23.50 -12.87 15.65
CA ASN A 349 -24.92 -13.24 15.84
C ASN A 349 -25.34 -14.54 15.12
N ILE A 350 -24.58 -15.01 14.13
CA ILE A 350 -24.88 -16.24 13.38
C ILE A 350 -24.36 -17.48 14.13
N ASN A 351 -23.25 -17.33 14.87
CA ASN A 351 -22.67 -18.44 15.63
C ASN A 351 -23.19 -18.57 17.06
N GLN A 352 -23.97 -17.60 17.57
CA GLN A 352 -24.62 -17.69 18.89
C GLN A 352 -26.09 -18.14 18.83
N SER A 353 -26.67 -18.33 17.65
CA SER A 353 -28.08 -18.72 17.48
C SER A 353 -28.29 -20.21 17.17
N THR A 354 -27.24 -21.03 17.16
CA THR A 354 -27.35 -22.48 16.89
C THR A 354 -27.11 -23.40 18.09
N GLU A 355 -26.94 -22.87 19.31
CA GLU A 355 -26.93 -23.70 20.52
C GLU A 355 -28.06 -23.33 21.50
N SER A 356 -28.81 -24.37 21.87
CA SER A 356 -29.79 -24.47 22.96
C SER A 356 -31.24 -24.01 22.70
N VAL A 357 -32.04 -24.92 22.11
CA VAL A 357 -33.44 -25.08 22.54
C VAL A 357 -33.53 -26.40 23.33
N PRO A 358 -33.84 -26.39 24.63
CA PRO A 358 -34.08 -27.59 25.39
C PRO A 358 -35.43 -28.21 25.00
N LYS A 359 -35.42 -29.50 24.69
CA LYS A 359 -36.63 -30.31 24.47
C LYS A 359 -37.46 -30.31 25.76
N SER A 360 -38.64 -29.69 25.74
CA SER A 360 -39.67 -29.89 26.77
C SER A 360 -40.76 -30.85 26.27
N SER A 361 -40.89 -31.94 27.00
CA SER A 361 -41.87 -33.01 26.85
C SER A 361 -43.29 -32.51 27.11
N HIS A 362 -44.21 -32.74 26.16
CA HIS A 362 -45.64 -32.61 26.38
C HIS A 362 -46.21 -33.90 26.98
N SER A 363 -46.57 -33.88 28.26
CA SER A 363 -47.53 -34.80 28.86
C SER A 363 -48.92 -34.15 28.83
N ARG A 364 -49.84 -34.72 28.05
CA ARG A 364 -51.28 -34.44 28.13
C ARG A 364 -51.84 -35.06 29.41
N ILE A 365 -52.52 -34.28 30.25
CA ILE A 365 -53.51 -34.79 31.19
C ILE A 365 -54.80 -34.00 30.98
N VAL A 366 -55.87 -34.78 30.94
CA VAL A 366 -57.28 -34.51 30.71
C VAL A 366 -57.90 -33.71 31.86
N CYS A 367 -58.76 -32.74 31.53
CA CYS A 367 -60.13 -32.59 32.05
C CYS A 367 -60.86 -31.48 31.30
#